data_AF-A0A830BMU2-F1
#
_entry.id   AF-A0A830BMU2-F1
#
_cell.length_a   1.000
_cell.length_b   1.000
_cell.length_c   1.000
_cell.angle_alpha   90.00
_cell.angle_beta   90.00
_cell.angle_gamma   90.00
#
_symmetry.space_group_name_H-M   'P 1'
#
loop_
_entity.id
_entity.type
_entity.pdbx_description
1 polymer ?
#
loop_
_entity_poly.entity_id
_entity_poly.type
_entity_poly.pdbx_seq_one_letter_code
_entity_poly.pdbx_strand_id
1 'polypeptide(L)' 'MFKIDETDYTMSICGNDALRELSSLGKSGSVFFLSQDDRFMIKVLRNSEVKVRFLDLNSRFLF' A
#
# COMPACT_ATOMS: atom_id res chain seq x y z
N MET A 1 0.66 -18.89 4.06
CA MET A 1 0.43 -17.91 2.98
C MET A 1 -0.87 -17.17 3.27
N PHE A 2 -0.99 -15.88 2.96
CA PHE A 2 -1.96 -14.93 3.56
C PHE A 2 -3.47 -15.17 3.32
N LYS A 3 -3.89 -16.33 2.79
CA LYS A 3 -5.30 -16.70 2.54
C LYS A 3 -6.11 -15.58 1.86
N ILE A 4 -5.51 -14.92 0.88
CA ILE A 4 -6.17 -13.90 0.07
C ILE A 4 -6.76 -14.61 -1.14
N ASP A 5 -8.07 -14.47 -1.33
CA ASP A 5 -8.74 -14.88 -2.56
C ASP A 5 -8.40 -13.90 -3.70
N GLU A 6 -8.07 -14.44 -4.87
CA GLU A 6 -7.63 -13.65 -6.03
C GLU A 6 -8.75 -12.79 -6.60
N THR A 7 -9.99 -13.29 -6.57
CA THR A 7 -11.17 -12.56 -7.05
C THR A 7 -11.44 -11.39 -6.13
N ASP A 8 -11.44 -11.63 -4.82
CA ASP A 8 -11.62 -10.58 -3.82
C ASP A 8 -10.52 -9.51 -3.94
N TYR A 9 -9.25 -9.92 -4.05
CA TYR A 9 -8.14 -8.99 -4.20
C TYR A 9 -8.31 -8.10 -5.43
N THR A 10 -8.65 -8.70 -6.57
CA THR A 10 -8.84 -7.96 -7.82
C THR A 10 -10.00 -6.99 -7.70
N MET A 11 -11.11 -7.38 -7.07
CA MET A 11 -12.25 -6.49 -6.83
C MET A 11 -11.89 -5.31 -5.92
N SER A 12 -11.16 -5.55 -4.83
CA SER A 12 -10.74 -4.50 -3.88
C SER A 12 -9.73 -3.51 -4.47
N ILE A 13 -8.99 -3.88 -5.52
CA ILE A 13 -7.91 -3.04 -6.10
C ILE A 13 -8.29 -2.43 -7.45
N CYS A 14 -9.00 -3.18 -8.30
CA CYS A 14 -9.26 -2.80 -9.71
C CYS A 14 -10.70 -2.35 -9.96
N GLY A 15 -11.57 -2.35 -8.95
CA GLY A 15 -12.92 -1.80 -9.07
C GLY A 15 -12.94 -0.30 -9.39
N ASN A 16 -14.10 0.21 -9.83
CA ASN A 16 -14.26 1.65 -10.01
C ASN A 16 -14.17 2.37 -8.65
N ASP A 17 -13.36 3.43 -8.56
CA ASP A 17 -13.07 4.16 -7.32
C ASP A 17 -12.61 3.26 -6.14
N ALA A 18 -11.93 2.15 -6.47
CA ALA A 18 -11.53 1.12 -5.51
C ALA A 18 -10.52 1.62 -4.46
N LEU A 19 -9.77 2.67 -4.78
CA LEU A 19 -8.68 3.18 -3.95
C LEU A 19 -8.96 4.62 -3.51
N ARG A 20 -8.76 4.88 -2.22
CA ARG A 20 -8.73 6.23 -1.66
C ARG A 20 -7.32 6.63 -1.31
N GLU A 21 -6.90 7.81 -1.76
CA GLU A 21 -5.59 8.37 -1.40
C GLU A 21 -5.58 8.76 0.08
N LEU A 22 -4.55 8.32 0.79
CA LEU A 22 -4.25 8.74 2.15
C LEU A 22 -3.03 9.65 2.10
N SER A 23 -3.22 10.90 2.53
CA SER A 23 -2.11 11.79 2.80
C SER A 23 -1.38 11.30 4.06
N SER A 24 -0.09 11.00 3.94
CA SER A 24 0.72 10.77 5.13
C SER A 24 0.81 12.08 5.92
N LEU A 25 0.35 12.07 7.17
CA LEU A 25 0.42 13.22 8.09
C LEU A 25 1.86 13.52 8.56
N GLY A 26 2.88 13.24 7.75
CA GLY A 26 4.28 13.21 8.17
C GLY A 26 5.29 13.70 7.14
N LYS A 27 6.54 13.89 7.60
CA LYS A 27 7.66 14.48 6.85
C LYS A 27 8.13 13.68 5.62
N SER A 28 7.66 12.43 5.45
CA SER A 28 8.15 11.54 4.40
C SER A 28 7.63 11.89 3.01
N GLY A 29 6.50 12.61 2.89
CA GLY A 29 5.87 12.89 1.60
C GLY A 29 5.55 11.62 0.80
N SER A 30 5.33 10.48 1.48
CA SER A 30 4.95 9.24 0.84
C SER A 30 3.46 9.27 0.53
N VAL A 31 3.12 8.70 -0.63
CA VAL A 31 1.74 8.57 -1.10
C VAL A 31 1.27 7.17 -0.78
N PHE A 32 0.09 7.09 -0.18
CA PHE A 32 -0.56 5.84 0.18
C PHE A 32 -1.94 5.79 -0.45
N PHE A 33 -2.36 4.58 -0.81
CA PHE A 33 -3.72 4.30 -1.20
C PHE A 33 -4.25 3.18 -0.31
N LEU A 34 -5.52 3.26 0.06
CA LEU A 34 -6.22 2.23 0.79
C LEU A 34 -7.43 1.78 -0.02
N SER A 35 -7.68 0.48 -0.08
CA SER A 35 -8.90 -0.03 -0.70
C SER A 35 -10.14 0.41 0.08
N GLN A 36 -11.28 0.54 -0.60
CA GLN A 36 -12.53 0.99 0.03
C GLN A 36 -13.02 0.09 1.17
N ASP A 37 -12.68 -1.19 1.11
CA ASP A 37 -12.96 -2.18 2.15
C ASP A 37 -11.91 -2.20 3.27
N ASP A 38 -10.97 -1.25 3.28
CA ASP A 38 -9.88 -1.11 4.23
C ASP A 38 -8.97 -2.37 4.35
N ARG A 39 -9.02 -3.29 3.38
CA ARG A 39 -8.26 -4.55 3.41
C ARG A 39 -6.83 -4.44 2.92
N PHE A 40 -6.56 -3.55 1.97
CA PHE A 40 -5.29 -3.49 1.27
C PHE A 40 -4.75 -2.06 1.18
N MET A 41 -3.50 -1.88 1.62
CA MET A 41 -2.78 -0.61 1.51
C MET A 41 -1.68 -0.70 0.45
N ILE A 42 -1.69 0.23 -0.50
CA ILE A 42 -0.63 0.42 -1.48
C ILE A 42 0.22 1.59 -1.05
N LYS A 43 1.53 1.38 -0.94
CA LYS A 43 2.51 2.44 -0.71
C LYS A 43 3.25 2.74 -1.99
N VAL A 44 3.22 3.99 -2.46
CA VAL A 44 4.07 4.45 -3.56
C VAL A 44 5.47 4.68 -3.00
N LEU A 45 6.46 4.03 -3.61
CA LEU A 45 7.86 4.18 -3.26
C LEU A 45 8.61 4.84 -4.41
N ARG A 46 9.51 5.77 -4.09
CA ARG A 46 10.45 6.30 -5.07
C ARG A 46 11.52 5.24 -5.37
N ASN A 47 12.08 5.26 -6.58
CA ASN A 47 13.17 4.35 -6.96
C ASN A 47 14.37 4.39 -5.98
N SER A 48 14.64 5.54 -5.36
CA SER A 48 15.66 5.67 -4.31
C SER A 48 15.32 4.90 -3.03
N GLU A 49 14.04 4.80 -2.67
CA GLU A 49 13.56 4.09 -1.48
C GLU A 49 13.49 2.57 -1.69
N VAL A 50 13.19 2.14 -2.91
CA VAL A 50 13.14 0.71 -3.28
C VAL A 50 14.48 0.03 -3.02
N LYS A 51 15.59 0.68 -3.36
CA LYS A 51 16.96 0.17 -3.14
C LYS A 51 17.29 -0.06 -1.66
N VAL A 52 16.72 0.76 -0.78
CA VAL A 52 16.94 0.68 0.68
C VAL A 52 15.96 -0.30 1.32
N ARG A 53 14.70 -0.35 0.86
CA ARG A 53 13.62 -1.16 1.46
C ARG A 53 13.69 -2.66 1.21
N PHE A 54 14.34 -3.15 0.14
CA PHE A 54 14.53 -4.60 -0.03
C PHE A 54 15.29 -5.23 1.16
N LEU A 55 16.11 -4.44 1.86
CA LEU A 55 16.82 -4.86 3.07
C LEU A 55 15.94 -4.75 4.34
N ASP A 56 14.83 -3.98 4.29
CA ASP A 56 14.05 -3.53 5.43
C ASP A 56 12.60 -4.06 5.46
N LEU A 57 12.25 -5.02 4.58
CA LEU A 57 10.92 -5.66 4.57
C LEU A 57 10.56 -6.39 5.88
N ASN A 58 11.50 -6.53 6.82
CA ASN A 58 11.28 -7.06 8.16
C ASN A 58 10.97 -5.99 9.22
N SER A 59 11.16 -4.70 8.93
CA SER A 59 11.04 -3.62 9.92
C SER A 59 10.05 -2.54 9.46
N ARG A 60 8.84 -2.63 10.00
CA ARG A 60 7.93 -1.51 10.29
C ARG A 60 7.42 -0.71 9.07
N PHE A 61 6.21 -1.09 8.66
CA PHE A 61 5.19 -0.15 8.16
C PHE A 61 4.86 0.85 9.29
N LEU A 62 5.71 1.85 9.49
CA LEU A 62 5.33 3.06 10.22
C LEU A 62 5.17 4.18 9.19
N PHE A 63 4.02 4.84 9.34
CA PHE A 63 3.37 5.83 8.49
C PHE A 63 4.32 6.82 7.81
#